data_AF-A0A2V5P6F4-F1
#
_entry.id   AF-A0A2V5P6F4-F1
#
_cell.length_a   1.000
_cell.length_b   1.000
_cell.length_c   1.000
_cell.angle_alpha   90.00
_cell.angle_beta   90.00
_cell.angle_gamma   90.00
#
_symmetry.space_group_name_H-M   'P 1'
#
loop_
_entity.id
_entity.type
_entity.pdbx_description
1 polymer ?
#
loop_
_entity_poly.entity_id
_entity_poly.type
_entity_poly.pdbx_seq_one_letter_code
_entity_poly.pdbx_strand_id
1 'polypeptide(L)'
;VFPEKHPQAVGNFTYLERITKLLLWSRGGFRLHFDGPAALAAMLQAHYRETPAGKFDSNLVAERMFDHPLEIVHAKDLPPERRNTAALGRHLEGCRIGFDLGGSDRKVAA
;
A
#
# COMPACT_ATOMS: atom_id res chain seq x y z
N VAL A 1 -12.16 9.90 -12.74
CA VAL A 1 -11.73 8.93 -13.78
C VAL A 1 -12.24 9.41 -15.12
N PHE A 2 -11.37 9.51 -16.13
CA PHE A 2 -11.80 9.90 -17.48
C PHE A 2 -12.58 8.78 -18.17
N PRO A 3 -13.60 9.09 -19.00
CA PRO A 3 -14.26 8.11 -19.87
C PRO A 3 -13.27 7.45 -20.84
N GLU A 4 -13.55 6.22 -21.29
CA GLU A 4 -12.62 5.44 -22.15
C GLU A 4 -12.16 6.17 -23.42
N LYS A 5 -13.06 6.93 -24.06
CA LYS A 5 -12.77 7.67 -25.30
C LYS A 5 -12.07 9.00 -25.06
N HIS A 6 -11.82 9.38 -23.81
CA HIS A 6 -11.15 10.63 -23.50
C HIS A 6 -9.66 10.54 -23.90
N PRO A 7 -9.06 11.58 -24.50
CA PRO A 7 -7.65 11.55 -24.92
C PRO A 7 -6.66 11.19 -23.79
N GLN A 8 -7.03 11.48 -22.54
CA GLN A 8 -6.21 11.21 -21.36
C GLN A 8 -6.64 9.96 -20.58
N ALA A 9 -7.53 9.12 -21.13
CA ALA A 9 -8.02 7.92 -20.45
C ALA A 9 -6.90 6.94 -20.06
N VAL A 10 -5.82 6.89 -20.84
CA VAL A 10 -4.62 6.10 -20.52
C VAL A 10 -4.00 6.46 -19.17
N GLY A 11 -4.15 7.72 -18.73
CA GLY A 11 -3.65 8.19 -17.46
C GLY A 11 -4.39 7.58 -16.26
N ASN A 12 -5.64 7.14 -16.43
CA ASN A 12 -6.44 6.60 -15.32
C ASN A 12 -5.71 5.46 -14.60
N PHE A 13 -5.19 4.50 -15.36
CA PHE A 13 -4.51 3.35 -14.78
C PHE A 13 -3.15 3.73 -14.19
N THR A 14 -2.38 4.56 -14.90
CA THR A 14 -1.06 5.03 -14.43
C THR A 14 -1.16 5.72 -13.07
N TYR A 15 -2.12 6.63 -12.89
CA TYR A 15 -2.28 7.32 -11.61
C TYR A 15 -2.88 6.42 -10.53
N LEU A 16 -3.82 5.54 -10.88
CA LEU A 16 -4.39 4.57 -9.93
C LEU A 16 -3.31 3.66 -9.35
N GLU A 17 -2.44 3.09 -10.20
CA GLU A 17 -1.35 2.24 -9.74
C GLU A 17 -0.36 3.03 -8.86
N ARG A 18 0.02 4.25 -9.24
CA ARG A 18 0.96 5.07 -8.44
C ARG A 18 0.40 5.46 -7.08
N ILE A 19 -0.89 5.81 -7.01
CA ILE A 19 -1.57 6.09 -5.74
C ILE A 19 -1.66 4.82 -4.90
N THR A 20 -1.98 3.67 -5.51
CA THR A 20 -2.05 2.40 -4.79
C THR A 20 -0.70 2.03 -4.21
N LYS A 21 0.37 2.14 -5.01
CA LYS A 21 1.75 1.91 -4.55
C LYS A 21 2.10 2.85 -3.40
N LEU A 22 1.79 4.14 -3.51
CA LEU A 22 1.99 5.09 -2.42
C LEU A 22 1.28 4.62 -1.14
N LEU A 23 0.01 4.19 -1.21
CA LEU A 23 -0.74 3.71 -0.05
C LEU A 23 -0.12 2.45 0.54
N LEU A 24 0.26 1.46 -0.28
CA LEU A 24 0.93 0.25 0.17
C LEU A 24 2.19 0.57 0.97
N TRP A 25 3.06 1.43 0.45
CA TRP A 25 4.34 1.73 1.10
C TRP A 25 4.24 2.72 2.27
N SER A 26 3.25 3.61 2.29
CA SER A 26 3.09 4.61 3.36
C SER A 26 2.16 4.20 4.50
N ARG A 27 1.19 3.31 4.23
CA ARG A 27 0.20 2.84 5.21
C ARG A 27 0.35 1.35 5.53
N GLY A 28 0.92 0.56 4.62
CA GLY A 28 0.89 -0.89 4.71
C GLY A 28 -0.51 -1.47 4.51
N GLY A 29 -0.58 -2.80 4.45
CA GLY A 29 -1.80 -3.58 4.36
C GLY A 29 -1.74 -4.61 3.23
N PHE A 30 -2.73 -5.50 3.21
CA PHE A 30 -2.87 -6.55 2.20
C PHE A 30 -4.19 -6.45 1.43
N ARG A 31 -5.10 -5.54 1.80
CA ARG A 31 -6.41 -5.39 1.16
C ARG A 31 -6.69 -3.93 0.82
N LEU A 32 -6.91 -3.67 -0.46
CA LEU A 32 -7.32 -2.36 -0.97
C LEU A 32 -8.78 -2.42 -1.42
N HIS A 33 -9.64 -1.65 -0.79
CA HIS A 33 -11.02 -1.47 -1.28
C HIS A 33 -11.07 -0.30 -2.26
N PHE A 34 -11.70 -0.50 -3.40
CA PHE A 34 -11.74 0.47 -4.50
C PHE A 34 -13.16 0.64 -5.02
N ASP A 35 -13.72 1.83 -4.85
CA ASP A 35 -14.99 2.26 -5.45
C ASP A 35 -14.73 3.05 -6.74
N GLY A 36 -14.46 2.33 -7.83
CA GLY A 36 -14.26 2.92 -9.15
C GLY A 36 -14.72 1.99 -10.26
N PRO A 37 -14.33 2.19 -11.52
CA PRO A 37 -14.67 1.25 -12.58
C PRO A 37 -14.09 -0.14 -12.32
N ALA A 38 -14.92 -1.18 -12.41
CA ALA A 38 -14.52 -2.57 -12.18
C ALA A 38 -13.35 -3.01 -13.09
N ALA A 39 -13.30 -2.50 -14.32
CA ALA A 39 -12.20 -2.78 -15.25
C ALA A 39 -10.85 -2.29 -14.71
N LEU A 40 -10.80 -1.12 -14.08
CA LEU A 40 -9.56 -0.61 -13.48
C LEU A 40 -9.16 -1.42 -12.24
N ALA A 41 -10.12 -1.89 -11.45
CA ALA A 41 -9.86 -2.79 -10.33
C ALA A 41 -9.22 -4.10 -10.81
N ALA A 42 -9.76 -4.70 -11.87
CA ALA A 42 -9.25 -5.92 -12.47
C ALA A 42 -7.84 -5.72 -13.05
N MET A 43 -7.60 -4.62 -13.78
CA MET A 43 -6.27 -4.27 -14.29
C MET A 43 -5.26 -4.11 -13.15
N LEU A 44 -5.66 -3.50 -12.04
CA LEU A 44 -4.79 -3.29 -10.88
C LEU A 44 -4.45 -4.62 -10.20
N GLN A 45 -5.44 -5.49 -10.03
CA GLN A 45 -5.22 -6.84 -9.49
C GLN A 45 -4.28 -7.66 -10.38
N ALA A 46 -4.44 -7.59 -11.70
CA ALA A 46 -3.56 -8.26 -12.66
C ALA A 46 -2.14 -7.68 -12.59
N HIS A 47 -1.99 -6.36 -12.51
CA HIS A 47 -0.68 -5.72 -12.39
C HIS A 47 0.13 -6.27 -11.20
N TYR A 48 -0.48 -6.32 -10.01
CA TYR A 48 0.16 -6.84 -8.80
C TYR A 48 0.37 -8.35 -8.82
N ARG A 49 -0.40 -9.11 -9.62
CA ARG A 49 -0.25 -10.58 -9.74
C ARG A 49 0.72 -11.02 -10.82
N GLU A 50 0.90 -10.25 -11.88
CA GLU A 50 1.50 -10.75 -13.12
C GLU A 50 2.78 -10.02 -13.48
N THR A 51 2.86 -8.71 -13.21
CA THR A 51 4.02 -7.91 -13.60
C THR A 51 5.16 -8.02 -12.58
N PRO A 52 6.45 -7.97 -13.00
CA PRO A 52 7.57 -8.03 -12.06
C PRO A 52 7.54 -6.91 -11.00
N ALA A 53 7.21 -5.68 -11.41
CA ALA A 53 7.14 -4.54 -10.50
C ALA A 53 5.99 -4.67 -9.49
N GLY A 54 4.80 -5.05 -9.97
CA GLY A 54 3.65 -5.27 -9.10
C GLY A 54 3.88 -6.42 -8.12
N LYS A 55 4.41 -7.57 -8.59
CA LYS A 55 4.76 -8.71 -7.74
C LYS A 55 5.76 -8.33 -6.64
N PHE A 56 6.75 -7.50 -6.97
CA PHE A 56 7.71 -7.02 -5.98
C PHE A 56 7.00 -6.26 -4.85
N ASP A 57 6.12 -5.32 -5.20
CA ASP A 57 5.37 -4.54 -4.23
C ASP A 57 4.41 -5.42 -3.41
N SER A 58 3.67 -6.34 -4.04
CA SER A 58 2.71 -7.21 -3.33
C SER A 58 3.40 -8.22 -2.42
N ASN A 59 4.50 -8.82 -2.86
CA ASN A 59 5.22 -9.82 -2.07
C ASN A 59 5.88 -9.17 -0.85
N LEU A 60 6.47 -7.98 -1.02
CA LEU A 60 7.14 -7.31 0.09
C LEU A 60 6.14 -6.70 1.07
N VAL A 61 5.18 -5.91 0.58
CA VAL A 61 4.27 -5.19 1.47
C VAL A 61 3.22 -6.14 2.01
N ALA A 62 2.45 -6.84 1.18
CA ALA A 62 1.33 -7.64 1.66
C ALA A 62 1.80 -8.98 2.26
N GLU A 63 2.48 -9.82 1.47
CA GLU A 63 2.80 -11.19 1.89
C GLU A 63 3.82 -11.22 3.03
N ARG A 64 4.93 -10.48 2.92
CA ARG A 64 5.98 -10.53 3.95
C ARG A 64 5.67 -9.72 5.21
N MET A 65 4.94 -8.60 5.13
CA MET A 65 4.64 -7.79 6.32
C MET A 65 3.30 -8.16 6.99
N PHE A 66 2.33 -8.69 6.24
CA PHE A 66 0.99 -8.99 6.75
C PHE A 66 0.56 -10.46 6.58
N ASP A 67 1.43 -11.34 6.05
CA ASP A 67 1.17 -12.78 5.89
C ASP A 67 -0.09 -13.10 5.05
N HIS A 68 -0.40 -12.23 4.09
CA HIS A 68 -1.55 -12.36 3.21
C HIS A 68 -1.22 -11.88 1.79
N PRO A 69 -1.77 -12.53 0.74
CA PRO A 69 -1.65 -12.02 -0.62
C PRO A 69 -2.37 -10.67 -0.76
N LEU A 70 -1.85 -9.81 -1.64
CA LEU A 70 -2.49 -8.53 -1.94
C LEU A 70 -3.84 -8.74 -2.66
N GLU A 71 -4.90 -8.24 -2.05
CA GLU A 71 -6.28 -8.32 -2.50
C GLU A 71 -6.80 -6.95 -2.92
N ILE A 72 -7.28 -6.83 -4.16
CA ILE A 72 -8.01 -5.66 -4.65
C ILE A 72 -9.51 -5.99 -4.62
N VAL A 73 -10.25 -5.34 -3.72
CA VAL A 73 -11.69 -5.52 -3.54
C VAL A 73 -12.43 -4.38 -4.23
N HIS A 74 -13.12 -4.67 -5.32
CA HIS A 74 -14.04 -3.71 -5.93
C HIS A 74 -15.34 -3.67 -5.11
N ALA A 75 -15.64 -2.54 -4.48
CA ALA A 75 -16.80 -2.39 -3.63
C ALA A 75 -17.32 -0.95 -3.67
N LYS A 76 -18.64 -0.79 -3.67
CA LYS A 76 -19.30 0.53 -3.58
C LYS A 76 -19.42 1.03 -2.15
N ASP A 77 -19.59 0.10 -1.21
CA ASP A 77 -19.62 0.41 0.22
C ASP A 77 -18.24 0.13 0.80
N LEU A 78 -17.54 1.19 1.20
CA LEU A 78 -16.17 1.11 1.70
C LEU A 78 -16.19 0.96 3.22
N PRO A 79 -15.31 0.12 3.80
CA PRO A 79 -15.24 -0.01 5.25
C PRO A 79 -14.87 1.34 5.90
N PRO A 80 -15.36 1.60 7.13
CA PRO A 80 -14.99 2.81 7.85
C PRO A 80 -13.47 2.87 8.07
N GLU A 81 -12.92 4.08 8.09
CA GLU A 81 -11.49 4.27 8.34
C GLU A 81 -11.11 3.67 9.70
N ARG A 82 -10.09 2.82 9.70
CA ARG A 82 -9.49 2.28 10.92
C ARG A 82 -8.06 2.76 11.05
N ARG A 83 -7.84 3.77 11.89
CA ARG A 83 -6.51 4.32 12.15
C ARG A 83 -6.08 4.03 13.60
N ASN A 84 -5.05 3.20 13.77
CA ASN A 84 -4.38 3.05 15.05
C ASN A 84 -3.14 3.96 15.06
N THR A 85 -3.19 5.03 15.86
CA THR A 85 -2.00 5.81 16.17
C THR A 85 -1.43 5.30 17.50
N ALA A 86 -0.29 4.62 17.46
CA ALA A 86 0.48 4.40 18.67
C ALA A 86 1.19 5.70 19.06
N ALA A 87 0.98 6.17 20.29
CA ALA A 87 1.77 7.29 20.80
C ALA A 87 3.24 6.84 20.88
N LEU A 88 4.14 7.56 20.22
CA LEU A 88 5.57 7.23 20.16
C LEU A 88 6.30 7.34 21.52
N GLY A 89 5.59 7.67 22.62
CA GLY A 89 6.15 7.80 23.96
C GLY A 89 7.28 8.84 24.00
N ARG A 90 6.97 10.10 24.30
CA ARG A 90 7.95 11.21 24.36
C ARG A 90 8.83 11.13 25.62
N HIS A 91 9.37 9.97 25.94
CA HIS A 91 10.21 9.74 27.11
C HIS A 91 11.61 10.32 26.87
N LEU A 92 11.76 11.63 27.10
CA LEU A 92 13.00 12.34 26.82
C LEU A 92 14.11 12.05 27.84
N GLU A 93 13.74 11.63 29.05
CA GLU A 93 14.66 11.47 30.20
C GLU A 93 15.26 10.06 30.35
N GLY A 94 15.01 9.14 29.42
CA GLY A 94 15.51 7.76 29.49
C GLY A 94 16.60 7.46 28.46
N CYS A 95 17.46 6.47 28.74
CA CYS A 95 18.38 5.90 27.74
C CYS A 95 17.57 5.12 26.69
N ARG A 96 17.59 5.55 25.42
CA ARG A 96 16.79 4.92 24.35
C ARG A 96 17.66 4.02 23.48
N ILE A 97 17.15 2.83 23.18
CA ILE A 97 17.72 1.95 22.14
C ILE A 97 16.78 2.02 20.94
N GLY A 98 17.24 2.65 19.86
CA GLY A 98 16.53 2.63 18.59
C GLY A 98 16.72 1.29 17.88
N PHE A 99 15.64 0.57 17.63
CA PHE A 99 15.66 -0.58 16.72
C PHE A 99 15.16 -0.13 15.36
N ASP A 100 16.07 0.01 14.41
CA ASP A 100 15.75 0.09 13.00
C ASP A 100 15.59 -1.35 12.48
N LEU A 101 14.39 -1.70 12.01
CA LEU A 101 14.08 -3.03 11.48
C LEU A 101 14.32 -3.11 9.96
N GLY A 102 14.89 -2.08 9.35
CA GLY A 102 15.46 -2.16 8.00
C GLY A 102 16.68 -3.11 8.01
N GLY A 103 16.76 -4.00 7.02
CA GLY A 103 17.65 -5.18 6.97
C GLY A 103 19.17 -4.95 7.00
N SER A 104 19.67 -3.83 7.50
CA SER A 104 21.09 -3.60 7.75
C SER A 104 21.27 -2.63 8.94
N ASP A 105 21.90 -3.14 9.99
CA ASP A 105 22.51 -2.44 11.12
C ASP A 105 21.64 -1.90 12.26
N ARG A 106 21.96 -2.42 13.46
CA ARG A 106 21.57 -1.90 14.76
C ARG A 106 22.19 -0.52 14.95
N LYS A 107 21.36 0.54 14.98
CA LYS A 107 21.83 1.90 15.24
C LYS A 107 21.68 2.22 16.72
N VAL A 108 22.81 2.30 17.42
CA VAL A 108 22.87 2.75 18.83
C VAL A 108 23.14 4.25 18.84
N ALA A 109 22.29 5.01 19.51
CA ALA A 109 22.53 6.42 19.85
C ALA A 109 22.62 6.53 21.38
N ALA A 110 23.63 7.25 21.87
CA ALA A 110 23.83 7.58 23.28
C ALA A 110 23.06 8.85 23.65
#